data_AF-A0A9E6W2V2-F1
#
_entry.id   AF-A0A9E6W2V2-F1
#
_cell.length_a   1.000
_cell.length_b   1.000
_cell.length_c   1.000
_cell.angle_alpha   90.00
_cell.angle_beta   90.00
_cell.angle_gamma   90.00
#
_symmetry.space_group_name_H-M   'P 1'
#
loop_
_entity.id
_entity.type
_entity.pdbx_description
1 polymer ?
#
loop_
_entity_poly.entity_id
_entity_poly.type
_entity_poly.pdbx_seq_one_letter_code
_entity_poly.pdbx_strand_id
1 'polypeptide(L)'
;MTILQALNGYYDRMAARGEVAPIGYSIGQIGYEVVLASNGTIVDVVDIRNTSGKKPVPRKLAVPTGERSRQILAKRFWDNSAYVFGVTAEKDDVRLAQKHEAF
;
A
#
# COMPACT_ATOMS: atom_id res chain seq x y z
N MET A 1 -14.06 -29.96 -20.27
CA MET A 1 -13.73 -28.73 -19.51
C MET A 1 -12.23 -28.73 -19.31
N THR A 2 -11.52 -27.71 -19.79
CA THR A 2 -10.05 -27.65 -19.72
C THR A 2 -9.60 -27.13 -18.36
N ILE A 3 -8.34 -27.39 -17.99
CA ILE A 3 -7.75 -26.90 -16.73
C ILE A 3 -7.79 -25.37 -16.62
N LEU A 4 -7.69 -24.65 -17.75
CA LEU A 4 -7.78 -23.19 -17.80
C LEU A 4 -9.18 -22.65 -17.49
N GLN A 5 -10.24 -23.35 -17.93
CA GLN A 5 -11.63 -22.95 -17.62
C GLN A 5 -11.94 -23.13 -16.13
N ALA A 6 -11.46 -24.23 -15.53
CA ALA A 6 -11.60 -24.47 -14.09
C ALA A 6 -10.85 -23.41 -13.28
N LEU A 7 -9.65 -23.01 -13.73
CA LEU A 7 -8.87 -21.95 -13.11
C LEU A 7 -9.56 -20.59 -13.22
N ASN A 8 -10.10 -20.24 -14.40
CA ASN A 8 -10.83 -18.99 -14.59
C ASN A 8 -12.03 -18.91 -13.64
N GLY A 9 -12.87 -19.94 -13.60
CA GLY A 9 -14.02 -19.96 -12.70
C GLY A 9 -13.62 -19.92 -11.22
N TYR A 10 -12.44 -20.40 -10.84
CA TYR A 10 -11.91 -20.24 -9.49
C TYR A 10 -11.55 -18.78 -9.18
N TYR A 11 -10.89 -18.09 -10.10
CA TYR A 11 -10.59 -16.67 -9.96
C TYR A 11 -11.85 -15.80 -9.95
N ASP A 12 -12.87 -16.14 -10.73
CA ASP A 12 -14.16 -15.44 -10.71
C ASP A 12 -14.83 -15.51 -9.32
N ARG A 13 -14.82 -16.69 -8.69
CA ARG A 13 -15.32 -16.86 -7.32
C ARG A 13 -14.48 -16.10 -6.29
N MET A 14 -13.17 -16.09 -6.47
CA MET A 14 -12.26 -15.35 -5.59
C MET A 14 -12.49 -13.83 -5.71
N ALA A 15 -12.72 -13.32 -6.92
CA ALA A 15 -13.06 -11.92 -7.16
C ALA A 15 -14.41 -11.56 -6.54
N ALA A 16 -15.43 -12.43 -6.64
CA ALA A 16 -16.72 -12.22 -6.00
C ALA A 16 -16.65 -12.15 -4.46
N ARG A 17 -15.64 -12.78 -3.84
CA ARG A 17 -15.37 -12.68 -2.40
C ARG A 17 -14.49 -11.48 -2.02
N GLY A 18 -14.04 -10.67 -2.98
CA GLY A 18 -13.11 -9.56 -2.75
C GLY A 18 -11.70 -10.01 -2.37
N GLU A 19 -11.34 -11.27 -2.65
CA GLU A 19 -10.03 -11.85 -2.33
C GLU A 19 -8.98 -11.54 -3.42
N VAL A 20 -9.42 -11.08 -4.59
CA VAL A 20 -8.55 -10.65 -5.71
C VAL A 20 -8.57 -9.13 -5.81
N ALA A 21 -7.39 -8.52 -5.97
CA ALA A 21 -7.30 -7.11 -6.29
C ALA A 21 -7.89 -6.83 -7.69
N PRO A 22 -8.60 -5.72 -7.90
CA PRO A 22 -9.03 -5.31 -9.23
C PRO A 22 -7.86 -5.17 -10.20
N ILE A 23 -8.14 -5.25 -11.50
CA ILE A 23 -7.13 -4.98 -12.54
C ILE A 23 -6.51 -3.59 -12.30
N GLY A 24 -5.17 -3.51 -12.32
CA GLY A 24 -4.43 -2.28 -12.04
C GLY A 24 -4.20 -2.02 -10.54
N TYR A 25 -4.65 -2.92 -9.67
CA TYR A 25 -4.38 -2.88 -8.23
C TYR A 25 -3.60 -4.13 -7.79
N SER A 26 -2.93 -4.00 -6.66
CA SER A 26 -2.20 -5.06 -5.98
C SER A 26 -2.62 -5.08 -4.50
N ILE A 27 -2.40 -6.20 -3.81
CA ILE A 27 -2.65 -6.26 -2.37
C ILE A 27 -1.42 -5.70 -1.64
N GLY A 28 -1.59 -4.52 -1.04
CA GLY A 28 -0.61 -3.85 -0.19
C GLY A 28 -0.87 -4.08 1.29
N GLN A 29 0.20 -4.08 2.09
CA GLN A 29 0.12 -4.11 3.54
C GLN A 29 0.24 -2.68 4.08
N ILE A 30 -0.85 -2.13 4.58
CA ILE A 30 -0.94 -0.74 5.03
C ILE A 30 -1.20 -0.70 6.53
N GLY A 31 -0.43 0.14 7.23
CA GLY A 31 -0.53 0.32 8.67
C GLY A 31 -1.27 1.59 9.08
N TYR A 32 -1.11 2.66 8.33
CA TYR A 32 -1.70 3.96 8.65
C TYR A 32 -2.39 4.54 7.43
N GLU A 33 -3.45 5.30 7.67
CA GLU A 33 -4.21 6.04 6.67
C GLU A 33 -4.17 7.52 7.01
N VAL A 34 -3.93 8.36 6.00
CA VAL A 34 -3.94 9.81 6.13
C VAL A 34 -5.26 10.31 5.56
N VAL A 35 -6.11 10.87 6.41
CA VAL A 35 -7.41 11.39 6.01
C VAL A 35 -7.21 12.81 5.50
N LEU A 36 -7.55 13.03 4.23
CA LEU A 36 -7.48 14.35 3.60
C LEU A 36 -8.88 14.93 3.46
N ALA A 37 -9.04 16.21 3.77
CA ALA A 37 -10.21 16.98 3.38
C ALA A 37 -10.21 17.21 1.86
N SER A 38 -11.35 17.60 1.31
CA SER A 38 -11.51 17.89 -0.12
C SER A 38 -10.60 19.02 -0.63
N ASN A 39 -10.13 19.89 0.26
CA ASN A 39 -9.17 20.95 -0.03
C ASN A 39 -7.69 20.50 0.09
N GLY A 40 -7.44 19.20 0.32
CA GLY A 40 -6.11 18.62 0.48
C GLY A 40 -5.47 18.82 1.86
N THR A 41 -6.17 19.41 2.83
CA THR A 41 -5.67 19.55 4.21
C THR A 41 -5.73 18.20 4.91
N ILE A 42 -4.68 17.86 5.67
CA ILE A 42 -4.67 16.66 6.51
C ILE A 42 -5.63 16.88 7.69
N VAL A 43 -6.62 16.01 7.80
CA VAL A 43 -7.64 16.03 8.84
C VAL A 43 -7.23 15.11 9.98
N ASP A 44 -6.73 13.91 9.67
CA ASP A 44 -6.41 12.90 10.66
C ASP A 44 -5.38 11.87 10.14
N VAL A 45 -4.76 11.14 11.06
CA VAL A 45 -3.91 9.98 10.78
C VAL A 45 -4.43 8.80 11.59
N VAL A 46 -5.03 7.83 10.90
CA VAL A 46 -5.70 6.68 11.52
C VAL A 46 -4.79 5.46 11.49
N ASP A 47 -4.61 4.81 12.64
CA ASP A 47 -3.97 3.49 12.72
C ASP A 47 -4.98 2.41 12.32
N ILE A 48 -4.72 1.73 11.20
CA ILE A 48 -5.60 0.69 10.66
C ILE A 48 -5.05 -0.72 10.91
N ARG A 49 -3.98 -0.86 11.70
CA ARG A 49 -3.39 -2.15 12.04
C ARG A 49 -4.33 -2.94 12.94
N ASN A 50 -4.33 -4.26 12.76
CA ASN A 50 -4.95 -5.17 13.72
C ASN A 50 -4.05 -5.27 14.95
N THR A 51 -4.55 -4.76 16.09
CA THR A 51 -3.86 -4.73 17.38
C THR A 51 -4.34 -5.82 18.36
N SER A 52 -5.22 -6.74 17.93
CA SER A 52 -5.75 -7.80 18.80
C SER A 52 -4.69 -8.84 19.23
N GLY A 53 -3.53 -8.88 18.56
CA GLY A 53 -2.41 -9.77 18.89
C GLY A 53 -1.27 -9.09 19.63
N LYS A 54 -0.20 -9.86 19.93
CA LYS A 54 1.01 -9.36 20.63
C LYS A 54 1.78 -8.28 19.83
N LYS A 55 1.64 -8.28 18.50
CA LYS A 55 2.27 -7.30 17.60
C LYS A 55 1.20 -6.73 16.67
N PRO A 56 1.16 -5.41 16.46
CA PRO A 56 0.27 -4.80 15.47
C PRO A 56 0.56 -5.34 14.06
N VAL A 57 -0.47 -5.85 13.38
CA VAL A 57 -0.36 -6.39 12.03
C VAL A 57 -1.00 -5.44 11.02
N PRO A 58 -0.28 -5.02 9.95
CA PRO A 58 -0.86 -4.21 8.89
C PRO A 58 -2.07 -4.86 8.22
N ARG A 59 -3.05 -4.04 7.83
CA ARG A 59 -4.23 -4.48 7.10
C ARG A 59 -3.87 -4.70 5.62
N LYS A 60 -4.42 -5.76 5.02
CA LYS A 60 -4.32 -5.99 3.57
C LYS A 60 -5.38 -5.16 2.86
N LEU A 61 -4.95 -4.29 1.95
CA LEU A 61 -5.83 -3.42 1.16
C LEU A 61 -5.45 -3.51 -0.32
N ALA A 62 -6.43 -3.32 -1.20
CA ALA A 62 -6.16 -3.12 -2.62
C ALA A 62 -5.57 -1.72 -2.81
N VAL A 63 -4.34 -1.65 -3.32
CA VAL A 63 -3.62 -0.40 -3.59
C VAL A 63 -3.28 -0.31 -5.07
N PRO A 64 -3.24 0.88 -5.68
CA PRO A 64 -2.85 1.05 -7.07
C PRO A 64 -1.50 0.38 -7.32
N THR A 65 -1.40 -0.42 -8.39
CA THR A 65 -0.14 -1.09 -8.73
C THR A 65 0.95 -0.06 -8.96
N GLY A 66 2.07 -0.22 -8.25
CA GLY A 66 3.26 0.61 -8.40
C GLY A 66 4.49 -0.29 -8.48
N GLU A 67 5.15 -0.29 -9.64
CA GLU A 67 6.42 -0.98 -9.79
C GLU A 67 7.53 -0.18 -9.10
N ARG A 68 8.29 -0.85 -8.22
CA ARG A 68 9.63 -0.41 -7.89
C ARG A 68 10.61 -1.35 -8.57
N SER A 69 11.14 -0.92 -9.72
CA SER A 69 12.50 -1.34 -10.09
C SER A 69 13.46 -0.79 -9.01
N ARG A 70 14.71 -1.26 -8.95
CA ARG A 70 15.73 -0.88 -7.93
C ARG A 70 16.06 0.63 -7.81
N GLN A 71 15.25 1.49 -8.42
CA GLN A 71 15.24 2.93 -8.37
C GLN A 71 14.51 3.47 -7.13
N ILE A 72 14.86 4.70 -6.74
CA ILE A 72 14.23 5.49 -5.69
C ILE A 72 12.99 6.13 -6.33
N LEU A 73 11.86 5.43 -6.24
CA LEU A 73 10.57 5.88 -6.80
C LEU A 73 9.50 5.83 -5.71
N ALA A 74 8.80 6.95 -5.54
CA ALA A 74 7.67 7.07 -4.65
C ALA A 74 6.45 6.32 -5.22
N LYS A 75 5.78 5.53 -4.39
CA LYS A 75 4.49 4.90 -4.68
C LYS A 75 3.39 5.92 -4.49
N ARG A 76 2.60 6.13 -5.54
CA ARG A 76 1.51 7.09 -5.52
C ARG A 76 0.44 6.65 -4.51
N PHE A 77 0.21 7.47 -3.48
CA PHE A 77 -0.83 7.32 -2.43
C PHE A 77 -0.60 6.26 -1.34
N TRP A 78 0.49 5.47 -1.36
CA TRP A 78 0.68 4.41 -0.37
C TRP A 78 2.16 4.08 -0.08
N ASP A 79 3.00 5.10 0.03
CA ASP A 79 4.40 4.93 0.40
C ASP A 79 4.65 5.04 1.92
N ASN A 80 5.89 4.78 2.34
CA ASN A 80 6.36 4.99 3.70
C ASN A 80 6.52 6.49 4.03
N SER A 81 6.73 6.78 5.31
CA SER A 81 6.85 8.14 5.82
C SER A 81 8.03 8.94 5.24
N ALA A 82 9.09 8.26 4.78
CA ALA A 82 10.25 8.92 4.19
C ALA A 82 9.91 9.56 2.84
N TYR A 83 9.10 8.88 2.00
CA TYR A 83 8.64 9.45 0.74
C TYR A 83 7.45 10.41 0.93
N VAL A 84 6.50 10.09 1.82
CA VAL A 84 5.26 10.89 1.96
C VAL A 84 5.46 12.15 2.79
N PHE A 85 6.23 12.07 3.88
CA PHE A 85 6.39 13.18 4.83
C PHE A 85 7.82 13.72 4.93
N GLY A 86 8.77 13.08 4.26
CA GLY A 86 10.18 13.42 4.41
C GLY A 86 10.74 13.10 5.81
N VAL A 87 10.11 12.18 6.54
CA VAL A 87 10.51 11.83 7.91
C VAL A 87 10.83 10.35 7.98
N THR A 88 12.02 10.03 8.52
CA THR A 88 12.45 8.67 8.83
C THR A 88 12.81 8.55 10.30
N ALA A 89 12.60 7.35 10.88
CA ALA A 89 13.08 7.02 12.21
C ALA A 89 14.57 6.61 12.20
N GLU A 90 15.13 6.29 11.03
CA GLU A 90 16.52 5.87 10.87
C GLU A 90 17.44 7.09 10.77
N LYS A 91 18.32 7.28 11.77
CA LYS A 91 19.21 8.45 11.85
C LYS A 91 20.28 8.51 10.76
N ASP A 92 20.59 7.40 10.10
CA ASP A 92 21.71 7.26 9.15
C ASP A 92 21.27 6.77 7.76
N ASP A 93 20.07 7.13 7.32
CA ASP A 93 19.64 6.79 5.96
C ASP A 93 20.34 7.69 4.93
N VAL A 94 21.48 7.22 4.42
CA VAL A 94 22.31 7.90 3.39
C VAL A 94 21.50 8.28 2.14
N ARG A 95 20.35 7.63 1.91
CA ARG A 95 19.49 7.87 0.74
C ARG A 95 18.27 8.72 1.07
N LEU A 96 18.14 9.24 2.30
CA LEU A 96 16.99 10.04 2.71
C LEU A 96 16.77 11.26 1.82
N ALA A 97 17.84 12.00 1.53
CA ALA A 97 17.79 13.15 0.62
C ALA A 97 17.27 12.77 -0.77
N GLN A 98 17.75 11.64 -1.32
CA GLN A 98 17.31 11.14 -2.63
C GLN A 98 15.85 10.69 -2.61
N LYS A 99 15.37 10.14 -1.47
CA LYS A 99 13.96 9.76 -1.29
C LYS A 99 13.04 10.97 -1.25
N HIS A 100 13.48 12.06 -0.63
CA HIS A 100 12.71 13.32 -0.56
C HIS A 100 12.59 13.99 -1.93
N GLU A 101 13.64 13.90 -2.76
CA GLU A 101 13.64 14.46 -4.11
C GLU A 101 12.79 13.66 -5.10
N ALA A 102 12.55 12.38 -4.82
CA ALA A 102 11.80 11.49 -5.71
C ALA A 102 10.27 11.54 -5.52
N PHE A 103 9.76 12.43 -4.67
CA PHE A 103 8.32 12.64 -4.43
C PHE A 103 7.75 13.77 -5.28
#